data_AF-A0A7S3PMN7-F1
#
_entry.id   AF-A0A7S3PMN7-F1
#
_cell.length_a   1.000
_cell.length_b   1.000
_cell.length_c   1.000
_cell.angle_alpha   90.00
_cell.angle_beta   90.00
_cell.angle_gamma   90.00
#
_symmetry.space_group_name_H-M   'P 1'
#
loop_
_entity.id
_entity.type
_entity.pdbx_description
1 polymer ?
#
loop_
_entity_poly.entity_id
_entity_poly.type
_entity_poly.pdbx_seq_one_letter_code
_entity_poly.pdbx_strand_id
1 'polypeptide(L)'
;VLDVYIATARSSDDELGAAVGNDTFLFAFAFIFMIIFASNTLGKFGSQLNGRVLVANQDIFVIIFSTGAAYGLMLSIGIPFQSLVQVLPFLLVGTGIDNAYVIAAGFDRSDQSKPIEDRMYETGFSSGMSITVTTLTNIVALSFGSMTKIQAVKWFCYYAITSFFFIYLAHLTVFIAVLTLDAKRVEARRADCLVCLRINETDENRKGSLDQTDERSRLQRFFRDAYGPALLKPYVSIIVVISFVAMASISGYLSTRITTEFDLRILTSDDSYLRDYYDVATELFGSNDGGRIPTSLYVGKVDYSSYPVQEEIDRLVEALLDSDTIDQTLGKEDWLAELRTFANQTGSF
;
A
#
# COMPACT_ATOMS: atom_id res chain seq x y z
N VAL A 1 37.48 5.41 -26.25
CA VAL A 1 36.90 6.01 -25.02
C VAL A 1 36.65 4.85 -24.08
N LEU A 2 37.03 4.94 -22.80
CA LEU A 2 36.76 3.86 -21.84
C LEU A 2 35.33 4.03 -21.35
N ASP A 3 34.52 2.97 -21.45
CA ASP A 3 33.22 2.92 -20.80
C ASP A 3 33.43 2.54 -19.34
N VAL A 4 32.97 3.40 -18.43
CA VAL A 4 33.20 3.27 -16.98
C VAL A 4 31.85 3.16 -16.29
N TYR A 5 31.66 2.05 -15.58
CA TYR A 5 30.47 1.78 -14.78
C TYR A 5 30.84 1.86 -13.30
N ILE A 6 30.10 2.63 -12.52
CA ILE A 6 30.45 2.93 -11.12
C ILE A 6 29.22 2.68 -10.24
N ALA A 7 29.43 1.92 -9.17
CA ALA A 7 28.49 1.82 -8.06
C ALA A 7 29.18 2.25 -6.77
N THR A 8 28.44 2.93 -5.90
CA THR A 8 28.88 3.29 -4.55
C THR A 8 27.87 2.77 -3.54
N ALA A 9 28.26 2.69 -2.26
CA ALA A 9 27.36 2.21 -1.19
C ALA A 9 26.06 3.03 -1.07
N ARG A 10 26.07 4.30 -1.53
CA ARG A 10 24.89 5.18 -1.51
C ARG A 10 24.06 5.11 -2.79
N SER A 11 24.61 4.58 -3.88
CA SER A 11 23.96 4.54 -5.19
C SER A 11 22.58 3.87 -5.14
N SER A 12 22.43 2.78 -4.39
CA SER A 12 21.15 2.07 -4.26
C SER A 12 20.06 2.91 -3.58
N ASP A 13 20.41 3.64 -2.51
CA ASP A 13 19.46 4.50 -1.79
C ASP A 13 19.07 5.72 -2.63
N ASP A 14 20.04 6.33 -3.32
CA ASP A 14 19.80 7.51 -4.15
C ASP A 14 18.95 7.15 -5.39
N GLU A 15 19.24 6.01 -6.06
CA GLU A 15 18.48 5.55 -7.23
C GLU A 15 17.06 5.10 -6.87
N LEU A 16 16.88 4.42 -5.73
CA LEU A 16 15.55 4.06 -5.22
C LEU A 16 14.75 5.33 -4.87
N GLY A 17 15.39 6.32 -4.26
CA GLY A 17 14.78 7.62 -3.98
C GLY A 17 14.40 8.36 -5.26
N ALA A 18 15.26 8.34 -6.27
CA ALA A 18 15.01 8.96 -7.56
C ALA A 18 13.88 8.29 -8.34
N ALA A 19 13.79 6.95 -8.33
CA ALA A 19 12.72 6.20 -8.96
C ALA A 19 11.35 6.60 -8.39
N VAL A 20 11.23 6.62 -7.06
CA VAL A 20 9.99 7.08 -6.38
C VAL A 20 9.71 8.56 -6.63
N GLY A 21 10.76 9.39 -6.64
CA GLY A 21 10.67 10.82 -6.94
C GLY A 21 10.13 11.11 -8.34
N ASN A 22 10.59 10.38 -9.35
CA ASN A 22 10.16 10.55 -10.74
C ASN A 22 8.66 10.21 -10.91
N ASP A 23 8.20 9.17 -10.19
CA ASP A 23 6.79 8.76 -10.20
C ASP A 23 5.86 9.68 -9.40
N THR A 24 6.41 10.62 -8.62
CA THR A 24 5.60 11.56 -7.80
C THR A 24 4.59 12.34 -8.65
N PHE A 25 4.95 12.71 -9.89
CA PHE A 25 4.01 13.37 -10.80
C PHE A 25 2.89 12.45 -11.28
N LEU A 26 3.19 11.17 -11.55
CA LEU A 26 2.18 10.17 -11.91
C LEU A 26 1.21 9.94 -10.74
N PHE A 27 1.72 9.89 -9.52
CA PHE A 27 0.88 9.83 -8.32
C PHE A 27 -0.05 11.05 -8.24
N ALA A 28 0.45 12.26 -8.48
CA ALA A 28 -0.38 13.46 -8.49
C ALA A 28 -1.51 13.38 -9.53
N PHE A 29 -1.23 12.90 -10.74
CA PHE A 29 -2.25 12.68 -11.77
C PHE A 29 -3.27 11.61 -11.34
N ALA A 30 -2.82 10.50 -10.75
CA ALA A 30 -3.68 9.44 -10.23
C ALA A 30 -4.59 9.95 -9.11
N PHE A 31 -4.09 10.80 -8.21
CA PHE A 31 -4.90 11.44 -7.16
C PHE A 31 -5.97 12.35 -7.75
N ILE A 32 -5.62 13.21 -8.73
CA ILE A 32 -6.61 14.08 -9.40
C ILE A 32 -7.69 13.22 -10.06
N PHE A 33 -7.30 12.15 -10.77
CA PHE A 33 -8.25 11.25 -11.40
C PHE A 33 -9.17 10.57 -10.38
N MET A 34 -8.62 10.12 -9.24
CA MET A 34 -9.39 9.51 -8.16
C MET A 34 -10.38 10.50 -7.52
N ILE A 35 -9.97 11.76 -7.33
CA ILE A 35 -10.83 12.85 -6.82
C ILE A 35 -11.99 13.13 -7.78
N ILE A 36 -11.70 13.21 -9.09
CA ILE A 36 -12.73 13.39 -10.13
C ILE A 36 -13.66 12.19 -10.11
N PHE A 37 -13.13 10.96 -10.05
CA PHE A 37 -13.92 9.75 -9.99
C PHE A 37 -14.82 9.69 -8.74
N ALA A 38 -14.30 10.02 -7.57
CA ALA A 38 -15.06 10.11 -6.31
C ALA A 38 -16.18 11.13 -6.42
N SER A 39 -15.87 12.31 -6.94
CA SER A 39 -16.84 13.39 -7.20
C SER A 39 -17.94 12.94 -8.15
N ASN A 40 -17.62 12.16 -9.19
CA ASN A 40 -18.60 11.58 -10.12
C ASN A 40 -19.46 10.49 -9.51
N THR A 41 -18.87 9.64 -8.69
CA THR A 41 -19.54 8.47 -8.13
C THR A 41 -20.48 8.85 -6.98
N LEU A 42 -20.04 9.73 -6.08
CA LEU A 42 -20.89 10.27 -5.01
C LEU A 42 -21.80 11.40 -5.49
N GLY A 43 -21.32 12.27 -6.39
CA GLY A 43 -21.92 13.58 -6.65
C GLY A 43 -23.24 13.63 -7.39
N LYS A 44 -23.75 12.51 -7.95
CA LYS A 44 -25.02 12.44 -8.72
C LYS A 44 -25.24 13.66 -9.62
N PHE A 45 -24.44 13.80 -10.68
CA PHE A 45 -24.36 14.95 -11.60
C PHE A 45 -25.63 15.33 -12.40
N GLY A 46 -26.82 14.83 -12.04
CA GLY A 46 -28.07 15.04 -12.79
C GLY A 46 -29.04 16.07 -12.20
N SER A 47 -28.87 16.51 -10.96
CA SER A 47 -29.82 17.40 -10.29
C SER A 47 -29.12 18.50 -9.49
N GLN A 48 -29.47 19.77 -9.73
CA GLN A 48 -28.89 20.92 -9.02
C GLN A 48 -29.19 20.92 -7.51
N LEU A 49 -30.25 20.21 -7.09
CA LEU A 49 -30.68 20.08 -5.69
C LEU A 49 -30.02 18.88 -4.99
N ASN A 50 -30.15 17.68 -5.56
CA ASN A 50 -29.68 16.42 -4.94
C ASN A 50 -28.24 16.04 -5.32
N GLY A 51 -27.50 16.94 -5.98
CA GLY A 51 -26.07 16.79 -6.21
C GLY A 51 -25.31 16.74 -4.88
N ARG A 52 -24.21 15.98 -4.84
CA ARG A 52 -23.34 15.78 -3.66
C ARG A 52 -21.87 16.05 -3.96
N VAL A 53 -21.59 16.90 -4.94
CA VAL A 53 -20.22 17.26 -5.33
C VAL A 53 -19.52 17.99 -4.19
N LEU A 54 -20.24 18.82 -3.42
CA LEU A 54 -19.67 19.48 -2.24
C LEU A 54 -19.25 18.47 -1.16
N VAL A 55 -20.10 17.47 -0.89
CA VAL A 55 -19.83 16.41 0.08
C VAL A 55 -18.62 15.58 -0.33
N ALA A 56 -18.52 15.22 -1.62
CA ALA A 56 -17.38 14.47 -2.14
C ALA A 56 -16.05 15.25 -1.99
N ASN A 57 -16.07 16.57 -2.22
CA ASN A 57 -14.88 17.40 -1.98
C ASN A 57 -14.53 17.51 -0.49
N GLN A 58 -15.54 17.67 0.38
CA GLN A 58 -15.33 17.71 1.82
C GLN A 58 -14.75 16.39 2.36
N ASP A 59 -15.17 15.25 1.82
CA ASP A 59 -14.61 13.93 2.15
C ASP A 59 -13.11 13.85 1.87
N ILE A 60 -12.66 14.33 0.71
CA ILE A 60 -11.23 14.36 0.37
C ILE A 60 -10.44 15.16 1.40
N PHE A 61 -10.95 16.31 1.85
CA PHE A 61 -10.31 17.07 2.93
C PHE A 61 -10.30 16.28 4.24
N VAL A 62 -11.39 15.58 4.59
CA VAL A 62 -11.44 14.71 5.78
C VAL A 62 -10.35 13.64 5.73
N ILE A 63 -10.15 12.99 4.58
CA ILE A 63 -9.11 11.98 4.39
C ILE A 63 -7.71 12.59 4.53
N ILE A 64 -7.45 13.74 3.88
CA ILE A 64 -6.16 14.42 3.93
C ILE A 64 -5.82 14.85 5.37
N PHE A 65 -6.75 15.47 6.08
CA PHE A 65 -6.52 15.88 7.48
C PHE A 65 -6.32 14.68 8.40
N SER A 66 -7.08 13.60 8.21
CA SER A 66 -6.92 12.36 8.99
C SER A 66 -5.56 11.71 8.76
N THR A 67 -5.11 11.67 7.50
CA THR A 67 -3.80 11.14 7.13
C THR A 67 -2.68 12.01 7.69
N GLY A 68 -2.81 13.34 7.58
CA GLY A 68 -1.85 14.29 8.15
C GLY A 68 -1.74 14.17 9.67
N ALA A 69 -2.87 14.00 10.37
CA ALA A 69 -2.88 13.76 11.82
C ALA A 69 -2.18 12.44 12.19
N ALA A 70 -2.46 11.36 11.46
CA ALA A 70 -1.82 10.07 11.68
C ALA A 70 -0.30 10.11 11.43
N TYR A 71 0.13 10.76 10.34
CA TYR A 71 1.54 10.88 9.99
C TYR A 71 2.26 11.78 11.00
N GLY A 72 1.64 12.90 11.38
CA GLY A 72 2.14 13.79 12.43
C GLY A 72 2.34 13.06 13.76
N LEU A 73 1.41 12.19 14.15
CA LEU A 73 1.54 11.36 15.34
C LEU A 73 2.74 10.41 15.24
N MET A 74 2.88 9.67 14.14
CA MET A 74 3.99 8.73 13.96
C MET A 74 5.36 9.43 13.93
N LEU A 75 5.44 10.56 13.24
CA LEU A 75 6.64 11.40 13.23
C LEU A 75 6.98 11.95 14.62
N SER A 76 5.96 12.37 15.40
CA SER A 76 6.17 12.88 16.76
C SER A 76 6.71 11.82 17.75
N ILE A 77 6.43 10.54 17.50
CA ILE A 77 6.93 9.41 18.31
C ILE A 77 8.31 8.93 17.79
N GLY A 78 8.83 9.55 16.72
CA GLY A 78 10.16 9.27 16.18
C GLY A 78 10.21 8.11 15.17
N ILE A 79 9.09 7.74 14.57
CA ILE A 79 9.08 6.74 13.49
C ILE A 79 9.53 7.41 12.18
N PRO A 80 10.64 6.96 11.55
CA PRO A 80 11.18 7.63 10.38
C PRO A 80 10.25 7.48 9.16
N PHE A 81 10.27 8.50 8.30
CA PHE A 81 9.53 8.52 7.05
C PHE A 81 10.35 7.83 5.95
N GLN A 82 9.83 6.72 5.41
CA GLN A 82 10.49 5.89 4.40
C GLN A 82 9.78 6.02 3.04
N SER A 83 10.48 5.74 1.94
CA SER A 83 9.93 5.79 0.57
C SER A 83 8.63 4.98 0.39
N LEU A 84 8.48 3.82 1.04
CA LEU A 84 7.25 3.02 0.98
C LEU A 84 6.03 3.75 1.58
N VAL A 85 6.24 4.62 2.57
CA VAL A 85 5.17 5.40 3.21
C VAL A 85 4.62 6.45 2.23
N GLN A 86 5.39 6.87 1.21
CA GLN A 86 4.92 7.84 0.21
C GLN A 86 3.77 7.31 -0.65
N VAL A 87 3.66 5.99 -0.82
CA VAL A 87 2.60 5.35 -1.62
C VAL A 87 1.33 5.12 -0.79
N LEU A 88 1.44 5.08 0.54
CA LEU A 88 0.33 4.82 1.45
C LEU A 88 -0.89 5.76 1.27
N PRO A 89 -0.75 7.07 1.01
CA PRO A 89 -1.90 7.95 0.80
C PRO A 89 -2.82 7.49 -0.35
N PHE A 90 -2.28 6.83 -1.37
CA PHE A 90 -3.09 6.29 -2.47
C PHE A 90 -4.08 5.22 -1.97
N LEU A 91 -3.59 4.32 -1.11
CA LEU A 91 -4.41 3.30 -0.46
C LEU A 91 -5.48 3.93 0.46
N LEU A 92 -5.08 4.95 1.23
CA LEU A 92 -5.95 5.63 2.20
C LEU A 92 -7.09 6.40 1.54
N VAL A 93 -6.84 7.08 0.42
CA VAL A 93 -7.89 7.77 -0.34
C VAL A 93 -8.90 6.77 -0.89
N GLY A 94 -8.44 5.62 -1.42
CA GLY A 94 -9.33 4.56 -1.88
C GLY A 94 -10.26 4.04 -0.77
N THR A 95 -9.72 3.79 0.43
CA THR A 95 -10.55 3.36 1.57
C THR A 95 -11.48 4.46 2.08
N GLY A 96 -11.04 5.71 2.11
CA GLY A 96 -11.90 6.83 2.52
C GLY A 96 -13.12 7.01 1.61
N ILE A 97 -12.90 7.03 0.29
CA ILE A 97 -13.98 7.14 -0.69
C ILE A 97 -14.98 5.97 -0.57
N ASP A 98 -14.50 4.75 -0.33
CA ASP A 98 -15.35 3.58 -0.11
C ASP A 98 -16.25 3.77 1.14
N ASN A 99 -15.66 4.18 2.26
CA ASN A 99 -16.41 4.49 3.49
C ASN A 99 -17.47 5.57 3.26
N ALA A 100 -17.09 6.67 2.61
CA ALA A 100 -18.00 7.77 2.29
C ALA A 100 -19.16 7.32 1.39
N TYR A 101 -18.88 6.49 0.39
CA TYR A 101 -19.90 5.94 -0.49
C TYR A 101 -20.86 5.00 0.25
N VAL A 102 -20.35 4.10 1.12
CA VAL A 102 -21.18 3.19 1.93
C VAL A 102 -22.10 3.96 2.88
N ILE A 103 -21.63 5.03 3.52
CA ILE A 103 -22.45 5.89 4.37
C ILE A 103 -23.49 6.65 3.52
N ALA A 104 -23.06 7.29 2.44
CA ALA A 104 -23.95 8.07 1.56
C ALA A 104 -25.07 7.20 0.95
N ALA A 105 -24.73 6.00 0.46
CA ALA A 105 -25.66 5.05 -0.10
C ALA A 105 -26.60 4.44 0.95
N GLY A 106 -26.12 4.25 2.19
CA GLY A 106 -26.97 3.87 3.33
C GLY A 106 -28.03 4.92 3.60
N PHE A 107 -27.63 6.20 3.63
CA PHE A 107 -28.57 7.31 3.82
C PHE A 107 -29.58 7.46 2.69
N ASP A 108 -29.15 7.29 1.44
CA ASP A 108 -30.05 7.33 0.28
C ASP A 108 -31.13 6.23 0.31
N ARG A 109 -30.82 5.07 0.92
CA ARG A 109 -31.75 3.94 1.04
C ARG A 109 -32.65 4.02 2.28
N SER A 110 -32.32 4.87 3.24
CA SER A 110 -33.14 5.07 4.44
C SER A 110 -34.51 5.64 4.08
N ASP A 111 -35.49 5.42 4.95
CA ASP A 111 -36.86 5.86 4.75
C ASP A 111 -36.94 7.39 4.69
N GLN A 112 -37.29 7.94 3.51
CA GLN A 112 -37.36 9.38 3.27
C GLN A 112 -38.49 10.08 4.05
N SER A 113 -39.44 9.33 4.64
CA SER A 113 -40.51 9.90 5.46
C SER A 113 -40.07 10.27 6.88
N LYS A 114 -38.92 9.78 7.34
CA LYS A 114 -38.39 10.02 8.68
C LYS A 114 -37.58 11.32 8.76
N PRO A 115 -37.49 11.96 9.95
CA PRO A 115 -36.57 13.08 10.19
C PRO A 115 -35.13 12.74 9.84
N ILE A 116 -34.33 13.74 9.46
CA ILE A 116 -32.90 13.56 9.12
C ILE A 116 -32.15 12.87 10.25
N GLU A 117 -32.42 13.24 11.50
CA GLU A 117 -31.75 12.70 12.68
C GLU A 117 -31.95 11.18 12.81
N ASP A 118 -33.18 10.69 12.63
CA ASP A 118 -33.50 9.26 12.72
C ASP A 118 -32.87 8.49 11.55
N ARG A 119 -32.89 9.07 10.34
CA ARG A 119 -32.25 8.49 9.16
C ARG A 119 -30.72 8.42 9.32
N MET A 120 -30.11 9.43 9.92
CA MET A 120 -28.68 9.45 10.25
C MET A 120 -28.34 8.42 11.33
N TYR A 121 -29.20 8.23 12.33
CA TYR A 121 -29.02 7.18 13.33
C TYR A 121 -29.03 5.78 12.67
N GLU A 122 -30.04 5.49 11.84
CA GLU A 122 -30.15 4.19 11.14
C GLU A 122 -28.97 3.95 10.18
N THR A 123 -28.55 4.99 9.45
CA THR A 123 -27.40 4.93 8.55
C THR A 123 -26.09 4.75 9.33
N GLY A 124 -25.88 5.54 10.38
CA GLY A 124 -24.70 5.46 11.22
C GLY A 124 -24.56 4.10 11.90
N PHE A 125 -25.67 3.51 12.35
CA PHE A 125 -25.66 2.17 12.92
C PHE A 125 -25.33 1.10 11.86
N SER A 126 -26.01 1.10 10.72
CA SER A 126 -25.83 0.06 9.69
C SER A 126 -24.50 0.19 8.93
N SER A 127 -24.23 1.34 8.33
CA SER A 127 -22.99 1.61 7.60
C SER A 127 -21.78 1.67 8.53
N GLY A 128 -21.94 2.24 9.73
CA GLY A 128 -20.86 2.31 10.70
C GLY A 128 -20.36 0.93 11.15
N MET A 129 -21.27 -0.02 11.41
CA MET A 129 -20.88 -1.39 11.74
C MET A 129 -20.05 -2.06 10.63
N SER A 130 -20.44 -1.89 9.36
CA SER A 130 -19.69 -2.43 8.21
C SER A 130 -18.28 -1.84 8.12
N ILE A 131 -18.16 -0.52 8.32
CA ILE A 131 -16.89 0.20 8.27
C ILE A 131 -15.99 -0.20 9.44
N THR A 132 -16.56 -0.36 10.65
CA THR A 132 -15.84 -0.84 11.84
C THR A 132 -15.22 -2.21 11.61
N VAL A 133 -16.00 -3.16 11.07
CA VAL A 133 -15.49 -4.51 10.77
C VAL A 133 -14.34 -4.43 9.77
N THR A 134 -14.52 -3.70 8.67
CA THR A 134 -13.48 -3.56 7.64
C THR A 134 -12.20 -2.91 8.18
N THR A 135 -12.34 -1.82 8.95
CA THR A 135 -11.21 -1.13 9.58
C THR A 135 -10.48 -2.03 10.56
N LEU A 136 -11.21 -2.75 11.42
CA LEU A 136 -10.63 -3.65 12.40
C LEU A 136 -9.87 -4.80 11.72
N THR A 137 -10.44 -5.38 10.66
CA THR A 137 -9.76 -6.42 9.88
C THR A 137 -8.47 -5.88 9.25
N ASN A 138 -8.48 -4.67 8.69
CA ASN A 138 -7.27 -4.03 8.16
C ASN A 138 -6.21 -3.79 9.24
N ILE A 139 -6.61 -3.26 10.41
CA ILE A 139 -5.70 -3.04 11.54
C ILE A 139 -5.09 -4.37 12.00
N VAL A 140 -5.88 -5.44 12.13
CA VAL A 140 -5.37 -6.75 12.53
C VAL A 140 -4.40 -7.32 11.50
N ALA A 141 -4.75 -7.27 10.20
CA ALA A 141 -3.87 -7.75 9.13
C ALA A 141 -2.53 -6.99 9.10
N LEU A 142 -2.58 -5.66 9.22
CA LEU A 142 -1.37 -4.82 9.27
C LEU A 142 -0.59 -4.99 10.56
N SER A 143 -1.25 -5.31 11.68
CA SER A 143 -0.59 -5.64 12.93
C SER A 143 0.27 -6.89 12.78
N PHE A 144 -0.25 -7.94 12.12
CA PHE A 144 0.57 -9.10 11.74
C PHE A 144 1.70 -8.72 10.78
N GLY A 145 1.43 -7.84 9.81
CA GLY A 145 2.47 -7.28 8.93
C GLY A 145 3.61 -6.60 9.69
N SER A 146 3.29 -5.88 10.78
CA SER A 146 4.28 -5.20 11.62
C SER A 146 5.17 -6.13 12.45
N MET A 147 4.86 -7.43 12.52
CA MET A 147 5.69 -8.43 13.22
C MET A 147 6.88 -8.92 12.38
N THR A 148 6.99 -8.49 11.12
CA THR A 148 8.11 -8.85 10.23
C THR A 148 9.47 -8.38 10.75
N LYS A 149 10.56 -9.02 10.31
CA LYS A 149 11.92 -8.58 10.63
C LYS A 149 12.38 -7.40 9.76
N ILE A 150 11.72 -7.16 8.62
CA ILE A 150 12.08 -6.09 7.67
C ILE A 150 11.58 -4.74 8.19
N GLN A 151 12.51 -3.88 8.61
CA GLN A 151 12.19 -2.61 9.27
C GLN A 151 11.34 -1.65 8.42
N ALA A 152 11.61 -1.57 7.11
CA ALA A 152 10.85 -0.72 6.19
C ALA A 152 9.35 -1.08 6.17
N VAL A 153 9.03 -2.38 6.22
CA VAL A 153 7.65 -2.87 6.24
C VAL A 153 6.99 -2.59 7.59
N LYS A 154 7.73 -2.70 8.70
CA LYS A 154 7.23 -2.36 10.05
C LYS A 154 6.76 -0.92 10.13
N TRP A 155 7.59 0.01 9.68
CA TRP A 155 7.26 1.43 9.67
C TRP A 155 6.03 1.71 8.80
N PHE A 156 5.99 1.15 7.58
CA PHE A 156 4.82 1.23 6.72
C PHE A 156 3.55 0.76 7.44
N CYS A 157 3.58 -0.40 8.11
CA CYS A 157 2.44 -0.91 8.86
C CYS A 157 2.01 0.02 10.00
N TYR A 158 2.95 0.62 10.75
CA TYR A 158 2.60 1.59 11.80
C TYR A 158 1.88 2.82 11.24
N TYR A 159 2.42 3.43 10.18
CA TYR A 159 1.75 4.53 9.49
C TYR A 159 0.37 4.13 8.98
N ALA A 160 0.23 2.95 8.39
CA ALA A 160 -1.04 2.46 7.87
C ALA A 160 -2.07 2.23 8.98
N ILE A 161 -1.72 1.52 10.06
CA ILE A 161 -2.62 1.23 11.20
C ILE A 161 -3.16 2.52 11.79
N THR A 162 -2.28 3.49 12.08
CA THR A 162 -2.70 4.78 12.63
C THR A 162 -3.58 5.52 11.63
N SER A 163 -3.24 5.53 10.35
CA SER A 163 -4.04 6.22 9.33
C SER A 163 -5.43 5.62 9.18
N PHE A 164 -5.57 4.30 9.12
CA PHE A 164 -6.88 3.63 9.10
C PHE A 164 -7.71 3.97 10.34
N PHE A 165 -7.09 4.02 11.52
CA PHE A 165 -7.77 4.40 12.75
C PHE A 165 -8.28 5.85 12.73
N PHE A 166 -7.46 6.82 12.32
CA PHE A 166 -7.89 8.22 12.23
C PHE A 166 -8.95 8.44 11.16
N ILE A 167 -8.81 7.82 9.99
CA ILE A 167 -9.81 7.86 8.92
C ILE A 167 -11.13 7.30 9.42
N TYR A 168 -11.11 6.15 10.10
CA TYR A 168 -12.30 5.55 10.70
C TYR A 168 -13.02 6.51 11.67
N LEU A 169 -12.28 7.11 12.60
CA LEU A 169 -12.85 8.08 13.53
C LEU A 169 -13.46 9.28 12.81
N ALA A 170 -12.75 9.83 11.81
CA ALA A 170 -13.22 10.99 11.08
C ALA A 170 -14.45 10.68 10.21
N HIS A 171 -14.56 9.47 9.64
CA HIS A 171 -15.75 9.08 8.88
C HIS A 171 -16.97 8.88 9.77
N LEU A 172 -16.81 8.26 10.95
CA LEU A 172 -17.92 8.08 11.88
C LEU A 172 -18.33 9.35 12.64
N THR A 173 -17.53 10.42 12.57
CA THR A 173 -17.83 11.67 13.27
C THR A 173 -18.01 12.82 12.29
N VAL A 174 -16.93 13.29 11.67
CA VAL A 174 -16.90 14.45 10.78
C VAL A 174 -17.70 14.20 9.51
N PHE A 175 -17.53 13.06 8.84
CA PHE A 175 -18.24 12.80 7.59
C PHE A 175 -19.75 12.63 7.80
N ILE A 176 -20.18 11.95 8.87
CA ILE A 176 -21.61 11.89 9.24
C ILE A 176 -22.17 13.30 9.50
N ALA A 177 -21.42 14.17 10.18
CA ALA A 177 -21.83 15.55 10.40
C ALA A 177 -21.93 16.34 9.08
N VAL A 178 -20.95 16.19 8.19
CA VAL A 178 -20.97 16.78 6.83
C VAL A 178 -22.20 16.32 6.06
N LEU A 179 -22.49 15.03 6.06
CA LEU A 179 -23.66 14.48 5.38
C LEU A 179 -24.98 14.97 5.98
N THR A 180 -25.02 15.14 7.30
CA THR A 180 -26.18 15.72 8.00
C THR A 180 -26.42 17.18 7.57
N LEU A 181 -25.35 17.97 7.44
CA LEU A 181 -25.42 19.34 6.96
C LEU A 181 -25.88 19.40 5.50
N ASP A 182 -25.43 18.46 4.67
CA ASP A 182 -25.89 18.33 3.29
C ASP A 182 -27.38 17.97 3.21
N ALA A 183 -27.86 17.04 4.04
CA ALA A 183 -29.29 16.72 4.12
C ALA A 183 -30.12 17.96 4.49
N LYS A 184 -29.66 18.76 5.46
CA LYS A 184 -30.30 20.04 5.83
C LYS A 184 -30.24 21.08 4.71
N ARG A 185 -29.16 21.11 3.91
CA ARG A 185 -29.05 21.96 2.70
C ARG A 185 -30.12 21.59 1.67
N VAL A 186 -30.32 20.29 1.44
CA VAL A 186 -31.32 19.76 0.50
C VAL A 186 -32.74 20.10 0.96
N GLU A 187 -33.08 19.91 2.24
CA GLU A 187 -34.38 20.34 2.80
C GLU A 187 -34.61 21.85 2.68
N ALA A 188 -33.56 22.65 2.88
CA ALA A 188 -33.59 24.11 2.72
C ALA A 188 -33.59 24.57 1.25
N ARG A 189 -33.64 23.64 0.29
CA ARG A 189 -33.66 23.85 -1.17
C ARG A 189 -32.52 24.71 -1.71
N ARG A 190 -31.30 24.49 -1.22
CA ARG A 190 -30.10 25.23 -1.65
C ARG A 190 -29.30 24.42 -2.66
N ALA A 191 -28.72 25.10 -3.66
CA ALA A 191 -27.87 24.46 -4.67
C ALA A 191 -26.58 23.86 -4.06
N ASP A 192 -26.03 22.83 -4.69
CA ASP A 192 -24.88 22.04 -4.20
C ASP A 192 -23.58 22.87 -4.16
N CYS A 193 -23.07 23.32 -5.31
CA CYS A 193 -21.83 24.11 -5.36
C CYS A 193 -21.99 25.58 -4.92
N LEU A 194 -23.21 26.12 -4.96
CA LEU A 194 -23.52 27.52 -4.60
C LEU A 194 -24.60 27.55 -3.52
N VAL A 195 -24.20 27.23 -2.28
CA VAL A 195 -25.07 27.07 -1.11
C VAL A 195 -25.94 28.31 -0.81
N CYS A 196 -25.56 29.49 -1.30
CA CYS A 196 -26.32 30.72 -1.14
C CYS A 196 -27.54 30.83 -2.08
N LEU A 197 -27.60 30.04 -3.16
CA LEU A 197 -28.69 30.08 -4.13
C LEU A 197 -29.80 29.10 -3.71
N ARG A 198 -31.02 29.64 -3.52
CA ARG A 198 -32.23 28.81 -3.38
C ARG A 198 -32.79 28.49 -4.75
N ILE A 199 -33.12 27.22 -4.96
CA ILE A 199 -33.75 26.73 -6.18
C ILE A 199 -35.27 26.80 -5.98
N ASN A 200 -35.93 27.68 -6.74
CA ASN A 200 -37.40 27.75 -6.81
C ASN A 200 -37.89 26.81 -7.90
N GLU A 201 -38.96 26.05 -7.65
CA GLU A 201 -39.55 25.17 -8.66
C GLU A 201 -40.29 25.99 -9.73
N THR A 202 -40.01 25.72 -11.00
CA THR A 202 -40.98 25.84 -12.09
C THR A 202 -41.83 24.56 -12.16
N ASP A 203 -43.13 24.70 -12.44
CA ASP A 203 -44.19 23.66 -12.37
C ASP A 203 -43.91 22.35 -13.14
N GLU A 204 -42.88 22.27 -13.99
CA GLU A 204 -42.49 21.05 -14.70
C GLU A 204 -41.96 19.94 -13.76
N ASN A 205 -41.32 20.30 -12.64
CA ASN A 205 -40.80 19.31 -11.66
C ASN A 205 -41.90 18.64 -10.81
N ARG A 206 -43.09 19.25 -10.71
CA ARG A 206 -44.21 18.73 -9.90
C ARG A 206 -44.86 17.48 -10.50
N LYS A 207 -44.70 17.24 -11.80
CA LYS A 207 -45.14 15.98 -12.45
C LYS A 207 -44.18 14.82 -12.20
N GLY A 208 -42.92 15.09 -11.85
CA GLY A 208 -41.95 14.06 -11.48
C GLY A 208 -42.10 13.53 -10.05
N SER A 209 -42.77 14.27 -9.16
CA SER A 209 -42.89 13.89 -7.74
C SER A 209 -43.99 12.87 -7.46
N LEU A 210 -44.91 12.63 -8.41
CA LEU A 210 -45.99 11.65 -8.29
C LEU A 210 -45.66 10.29 -8.90
N ASP A 211 -44.53 10.17 -9.60
CA ASP A 211 -44.06 8.92 -10.16
C ASP A 211 -42.77 8.50 -9.42
N GLN A 212 -42.94 7.98 -8.19
CA GLN A 212 -41.88 7.35 -7.38
C GLN A 212 -41.39 6.02 -8.01
N THR A 213 -41.26 5.95 -9.32
CA THR A 213 -40.71 4.80 -10.03
C THR A 213 -39.18 4.92 -10.15
N ASP A 214 -38.52 4.52 -9.06
CA ASP A 214 -37.17 3.93 -9.06
C ASP A 214 -36.00 4.92 -9.32
N GLU A 215 -35.67 5.82 -8.37
CA GLU A 215 -34.46 6.68 -8.37
C GLU A 215 -33.11 5.89 -8.25
N ARG A 216 -33.08 4.61 -8.67
CA ARG A 216 -31.87 3.80 -8.69
C ARG A 216 -30.95 4.23 -9.82
N SER A 217 -29.66 4.36 -9.53
CA SER A 217 -28.62 4.59 -10.56
C SER A 217 -28.69 3.51 -11.64
N ARG A 218 -28.33 3.86 -12.90
CA ARG A 218 -28.30 2.93 -14.04
C ARG A 218 -27.54 1.64 -13.73
N LEU A 219 -26.45 1.75 -12.96
CA LEU A 219 -25.65 0.62 -12.51
C LEU A 219 -26.43 -0.31 -11.56
N GLN A 220 -27.17 0.26 -10.61
CA GLN A 220 -27.99 -0.52 -9.67
C GLN A 220 -29.11 -1.28 -10.40
N ARG A 221 -29.72 -0.68 -11.43
CA ARG A 221 -30.70 -1.36 -12.29
C ARG A 221 -30.06 -2.51 -13.06
N PHE A 222 -28.87 -2.32 -13.64
CA PHE A 222 -28.12 -3.39 -14.30
C PHE A 222 -27.84 -4.57 -13.35
N PHE A 223 -27.37 -4.30 -12.12
CA PHE A 223 -27.10 -5.35 -11.14
C PHE A 223 -28.37 -6.11 -10.73
N ARG A 224 -29.49 -5.41 -10.55
CA ARG A 224 -30.77 -6.01 -10.16
C ARG A 224 -31.43 -6.80 -11.30
N ASP A 225 -31.46 -6.22 -12.51
CA ASP A 225 -32.35 -6.68 -13.58
C ASP A 225 -31.65 -7.61 -14.57
N ALA A 226 -30.34 -7.44 -14.79
CA ALA A 226 -29.57 -8.24 -15.73
C ALA A 226 -28.60 -9.18 -15.03
N TYR A 227 -27.68 -8.64 -14.22
CA TYR A 227 -26.57 -9.41 -13.66
C TYR A 227 -27.02 -10.42 -12.59
N GLY A 228 -27.78 -9.99 -11.59
CA GLY A 228 -28.24 -10.85 -10.49
C GLY A 228 -29.05 -12.06 -10.97
N PRO A 229 -30.11 -11.87 -11.77
CA PRO A 229 -30.90 -12.98 -12.30
C PRO A 229 -30.12 -13.90 -13.23
N ALA A 230 -29.17 -13.37 -14.02
CA ALA A 230 -28.30 -14.19 -14.86
C ALA A 230 -27.36 -15.07 -14.03
N LEU A 231 -26.75 -14.50 -12.98
CA LEU A 231 -25.82 -15.20 -12.10
C LEU A 231 -26.51 -16.29 -11.28
N LEU A 232 -27.73 -16.07 -10.83
CA LEU A 232 -28.50 -17.01 -10.01
C LEU A 232 -29.02 -18.24 -10.78
N LYS A 233 -28.93 -18.27 -12.12
CA LYS A 233 -29.30 -19.46 -12.90
C LYS A 233 -28.36 -20.62 -12.53
N PRO A 234 -28.87 -21.82 -12.24
CA PRO A 234 -28.07 -22.92 -11.70
C PRO A 234 -26.89 -23.31 -12.61
N TYR A 235 -27.09 -23.29 -13.93
CA TYR A 235 -26.03 -23.54 -14.90
C TYR A 235 -24.91 -22.49 -14.85
N VAL A 236 -25.26 -21.21 -14.70
CA VAL A 236 -24.28 -20.11 -14.61
C VAL A 236 -23.53 -20.19 -13.30
N SER A 237 -24.23 -20.40 -12.18
CA SER A 237 -23.59 -20.62 -10.87
C SER A 237 -22.59 -21.77 -10.89
N ILE A 238 -22.93 -22.90 -11.50
CA ILE A 238 -22.03 -24.06 -11.61
C ILE A 238 -20.78 -23.70 -12.44
N ILE A 239 -20.96 -23.04 -13.59
CA ILE A 239 -19.84 -22.60 -14.43
C ILE A 239 -18.92 -21.65 -13.67
N VAL A 240 -19.49 -20.68 -12.94
CA VAL A 240 -18.74 -19.72 -12.13
C VAL A 240 -17.94 -20.47 -11.05
N VAL A 241 -18.56 -21.37 -10.30
CA VAL A 241 -17.86 -22.16 -9.26
C VAL A 241 -16.73 -22.98 -9.87
N ILE A 242 -16.96 -23.68 -10.99
CA ILE A 242 -15.92 -24.46 -11.69
C ILE A 242 -14.76 -23.54 -12.12
N SER A 243 -15.07 -22.35 -12.66
CA SER A 243 -14.04 -21.39 -13.09
C SER A 243 -13.18 -20.88 -11.92
N PHE A 244 -13.79 -20.60 -10.77
CA PHE A 244 -13.07 -20.15 -9.56
C PHE A 244 -12.23 -21.28 -8.97
N VAL A 245 -12.73 -22.52 -8.95
CA VAL A 245 -11.96 -23.69 -8.51
C VAL A 245 -10.78 -23.96 -9.44
N ALA A 246 -10.98 -23.86 -10.76
CA ALA A 246 -9.91 -24.00 -11.73
C ALA A 246 -8.85 -22.90 -11.54
N MET A 247 -9.28 -21.64 -11.41
CA MET A 247 -8.38 -20.51 -11.17
C MET A 247 -7.60 -20.68 -9.86
N ALA A 248 -8.26 -21.06 -8.76
CA ALA A 248 -7.60 -21.32 -7.48
C ALA A 248 -6.60 -22.48 -7.57
N SER A 249 -6.92 -23.55 -8.31
CA SER A 249 -6.03 -24.69 -8.50
C SER A 249 -4.80 -24.33 -9.34
N ILE A 250 -5.00 -23.55 -10.41
CA ILE A 250 -3.91 -23.05 -11.26
C ILE A 250 -3.02 -22.09 -10.46
N SER A 251 -3.60 -21.13 -9.74
CA SER A 251 -2.85 -20.20 -8.88
C SER A 251 -2.09 -20.94 -7.78
N GLY A 252 -2.70 -21.95 -7.15
CA GLY A 252 -2.04 -22.80 -6.17
C GLY A 252 -0.86 -23.57 -6.76
N TYR A 253 -1.01 -24.14 -7.96
CA TYR A 253 0.09 -24.79 -8.68
C TYR A 253 1.20 -23.81 -9.05
N LEU A 254 0.87 -22.65 -9.63
CA LEU A 254 1.84 -21.64 -10.02
C LEU A 254 2.57 -21.05 -8.81
N SER A 255 1.91 -20.94 -7.66
CA SER A 255 2.55 -20.49 -6.42
C SER A 255 3.68 -21.42 -5.98
N THR A 256 3.67 -22.71 -6.34
CA THR A 256 4.79 -23.64 -6.05
C THR A 256 6.02 -23.41 -6.91
N ARG A 257 5.90 -22.62 -7.98
CA ARG A 257 6.98 -22.29 -8.91
C ARG A 257 7.55 -20.89 -8.72
N ILE A 258 7.06 -20.14 -7.72
CA ILE A 258 7.62 -18.83 -7.39
C ILE A 258 9.04 -19.04 -6.85
N THR A 259 10.03 -18.51 -7.55
CA THR A 259 11.42 -18.48 -7.10
C THR A 259 11.61 -17.32 -6.13
N THR A 260 12.38 -17.54 -5.07
CA THR A 260 12.77 -16.49 -4.13
C THR A 260 14.06 -15.85 -4.61
N GLU A 261 13.97 -15.03 -5.65
CA GLU A 261 15.09 -14.23 -6.14
C GLU A 261 14.82 -12.76 -5.81
N PHE A 262 15.75 -12.12 -5.10
CA PHE A 262 15.71 -10.69 -4.83
C PHE A 262 16.80 -10.05 -5.67
N ASP A 263 16.42 -9.50 -6.81
CA ASP A 263 17.32 -8.78 -7.69
C ASP A 263 17.27 -7.29 -7.32
N LEU A 264 18.41 -6.66 -7.05
CA LEU A 264 18.45 -5.22 -6.75
C LEU A 264 18.13 -4.36 -8.00
N ARG A 265 18.32 -4.89 -9.21
CA ARG A 265 18.09 -4.18 -10.49
C ARG A 265 16.63 -3.80 -10.72
N ILE A 266 15.68 -4.56 -10.18
CA ILE A 266 14.24 -4.27 -10.27
C ILE A 266 13.79 -3.14 -9.33
N LEU A 267 14.64 -2.69 -8.41
CA LEU A 267 14.34 -1.57 -7.52
C LEU A 267 14.77 -0.22 -8.10
N THR A 268 15.61 -0.23 -9.13
CA THR A 268 16.08 0.97 -9.81
C THR A 268 15.28 1.25 -11.07
N SER A 269 15.32 2.50 -11.55
CA SER A 269 14.69 2.86 -12.82
C SER A 269 15.30 2.12 -14.02
N ASP A 270 14.56 2.04 -15.13
CA ASP A 270 15.05 1.39 -16.37
C ASP A 270 16.27 2.08 -16.98
N ASP A 271 16.40 3.40 -16.76
CA ASP A 271 17.54 4.21 -17.24
C ASP A 271 18.65 4.38 -16.19
N SER A 272 18.65 3.57 -15.11
CA SER A 272 19.59 3.73 -14.00
C SER A 272 21.00 3.24 -14.35
N TYR A 273 22.01 4.08 -14.07
CA TYR A 273 23.43 3.68 -14.19
C TYR A 273 23.79 2.48 -13.30
N LEU A 274 23.04 2.29 -12.20
CA LEU A 274 23.27 1.19 -11.27
C LEU A 274 22.85 -0.14 -11.90
N ARG A 275 21.82 -0.13 -12.75
CA ARG A 275 21.40 -1.31 -13.52
C ARG A 275 22.47 -1.70 -14.53
N ASP A 276 22.99 -0.74 -15.29
CA ASP A 276 24.10 -0.96 -16.23
C ASP A 276 25.33 -1.55 -15.52
N TYR A 277 25.67 -1.02 -14.34
CA TYR A 277 26.75 -1.57 -13.52
C TYR A 277 26.50 -3.03 -13.16
N TYR A 278 25.31 -3.37 -12.65
CA TYR A 278 25.00 -4.75 -12.24
C TYR A 278 24.93 -5.71 -13.42
N ASP A 279 24.45 -5.28 -14.58
CA ASP A 279 24.39 -6.13 -15.78
C ASP A 279 25.81 -6.45 -16.29
N VAL A 280 26.66 -5.43 -16.41
CA VAL A 280 28.08 -5.63 -16.80
C VAL A 280 28.82 -6.44 -15.74
N ALA A 281 28.57 -6.19 -14.45
CA ALA A 281 29.22 -6.93 -13.38
C ALA A 281 28.76 -8.40 -13.32
N THR A 282 27.50 -8.68 -13.63
CA THR A 282 26.98 -10.05 -13.74
C THR A 282 27.62 -10.78 -14.93
N GLU A 283 27.71 -10.13 -16.09
CA GLU A 283 28.29 -10.70 -17.30
C GLU A 283 29.78 -11.00 -17.15
N LEU A 284 30.55 -10.06 -16.58
CA LEU A 284 32.01 -10.16 -16.50
C LEU A 284 32.51 -10.91 -15.26
N PHE A 285 31.80 -10.80 -14.12
CA PHE A 285 32.27 -11.34 -12.84
C PHE A 285 31.38 -12.47 -12.28
N GLY A 286 30.32 -12.88 -12.98
CA GLY A 286 29.64 -14.15 -12.76
C GLY A 286 28.77 -14.24 -11.50
N SER A 287 28.22 -13.13 -10.99
CA SER A 287 27.22 -13.16 -9.93
C SER A 287 26.10 -12.14 -10.17
N ASN A 288 24.86 -12.52 -9.87
CA ASN A 288 23.67 -11.67 -10.01
C ASN A 288 23.69 -10.42 -9.12
N ASP A 289 24.64 -10.34 -8.17
CA ASP A 289 24.80 -9.22 -7.21
C ASP A 289 26.07 -8.40 -7.47
N GLY A 290 26.72 -8.54 -8.63
CA GLY A 290 27.84 -7.69 -9.06
C GLY A 290 29.23 -8.21 -8.72
N GLY A 291 29.42 -9.53 -8.75
CA GLY A 291 30.71 -10.22 -8.59
C GLY A 291 30.86 -11.06 -7.32
N ARG A 292 32.08 -11.55 -7.08
CA ARG A 292 32.42 -12.32 -5.87
C ARG A 292 32.41 -11.40 -4.65
N ILE A 293 31.59 -11.72 -3.66
CA ILE A 293 31.51 -10.92 -2.43
C ILE A 293 32.65 -11.33 -1.49
N PRO A 294 33.57 -10.40 -1.12
CA PRO A 294 34.61 -10.71 -0.15
C PRO A 294 33.95 -11.11 1.17
N THR A 295 34.22 -12.33 1.62
CA THR A 295 33.61 -12.90 2.83
C THR A 295 34.65 -12.94 3.94
N SER A 296 34.40 -12.17 5.00
CA SER A 296 35.29 -12.10 6.17
C SER A 296 34.75 -12.96 7.30
N LEU A 297 35.60 -13.84 7.85
CA LEU A 297 35.30 -14.62 9.04
C LEU A 297 35.86 -13.92 10.29
N TYR A 298 34.98 -13.62 11.25
CA TYR A 298 35.39 -13.07 12.54
C TYR A 298 35.30 -14.14 13.63
N VAL A 299 36.45 -14.57 14.13
CA VAL A 299 36.52 -15.45 15.31
C VAL A 299 36.36 -14.59 16.57
N GLY A 300 35.50 -15.04 17.49
CA GLY A 300 35.18 -14.29 18.71
C GLY A 300 36.32 -14.24 19.73
N LYS A 301 35.97 -14.04 21.00
CA LYS A 301 36.95 -13.99 22.09
C LYS A 301 37.45 -15.39 22.43
N VAL A 302 38.59 -15.76 21.86
CA VAL A 302 39.32 -17.00 22.15
C VAL A 302 40.73 -16.70 22.64
N ASP A 303 41.37 -17.65 23.30
CA ASP A 303 42.78 -17.54 23.66
C ASP A 303 43.65 -17.89 22.45
N TYR A 304 43.96 -16.88 21.63
CA TYR A 304 44.81 -17.02 20.45
C TYR A 304 46.24 -17.48 20.78
N SER A 305 46.68 -17.43 22.03
CA SER A 305 48.02 -17.89 22.43
C SER A 305 48.06 -19.41 22.64
N SER A 306 46.90 -20.03 22.84
CA SER A 306 46.77 -21.46 23.09
C SER A 306 46.90 -22.26 21.79
N TYR A 307 47.86 -23.19 21.75
CA TYR A 307 48.10 -24.04 20.57
C TYR A 307 46.86 -24.87 20.14
N PRO A 308 46.09 -25.50 21.06
CA PRO A 308 44.84 -26.16 20.69
C PRO A 308 43.82 -25.25 20.00
N VAL A 309 43.70 -23.99 20.44
CA VAL A 309 42.77 -23.01 19.85
C VAL A 309 43.25 -22.61 18.45
N GLN A 310 44.56 -22.41 18.31
CA GLN A 310 45.21 -22.13 17.03
C GLN A 310 44.96 -23.25 16.00
N GLU A 311 45.11 -24.51 16.41
CA GLU A 311 44.84 -25.67 15.55
C GLU A 311 43.36 -25.79 15.18
N GLU A 312 42.46 -25.46 16.11
CA GLU A 312 41.02 -25.46 15.85
C GLU A 312 40.62 -24.38 14.83
N ILE A 313 41.22 -23.19 14.90
CA ILE A 313 41.05 -22.12 13.91
C ILE A 313 41.54 -22.59 12.53
N ASP A 314 42.69 -23.24 12.46
CA ASP A 314 43.25 -23.72 11.18
C ASP A 314 42.30 -24.76 10.53
N ARG A 315 41.79 -25.71 11.33
CA ARG A 315 40.81 -26.70 10.85
C ARG A 315 39.51 -26.06 10.37
N LEU A 316 39.03 -25.02 11.04
CA LEU A 316 37.86 -24.27 10.61
C LEU A 316 38.09 -23.60 9.25
N VAL A 317 39.24 -22.97 9.07
CA VAL A 317 39.61 -22.33 7.80
C VAL A 317 39.71 -23.36 6.68
N GLU A 318 40.36 -24.51 6.92
CA GLU A 318 40.43 -25.60 5.95
C GLU A 318 39.05 -26.13 5.56
N ALA A 319 38.17 -26.38 6.54
CA ALA A 319 36.81 -26.84 6.30
C ALA A 319 35.95 -25.83 5.50
N LEU A 320 36.19 -24.53 5.71
CA LEU A 320 35.50 -23.49 4.94
C LEU A 320 36.00 -23.44 3.50
N LEU A 321 37.31 -23.55 3.28
CA LEU A 321 37.88 -23.56 1.94
C LEU A 321 37.40 -24.79 1.15
N ASP A 322 37.32 -25.96 1.79
CA ASP A 322 36.83 -27.19 1.14
C ASP A 322 35.35 -27.13 0.72
N SER A 323 34.59 -26.12 1.18
CA SER A 323 33.18 -25.97 0.82
C SER A 323 32.97 -25.47 -0.61
N ASP A 324 31.97 -26.02 -1.31
CA ASP A 324 31.56 -25.59 -2.65
C ASP A 324 31.06 -24.13 -2.71
N THR A 325 30.86 -23.48 -1.56
CA THR A 325 30.39 -22.10 -1.48
C THR A 325 31.50 -21.05 -1.51
N ILE A 326 32.75 -21.43 -1.27
CA ILE A 326 33.88 -20.50 -1.27
C ILE A 326 34.73 -20.70 -2.53
N ASP A 327 34.75 -19.68 -3.36
CA ASP A 327 35.63 -19.65 -4.52
C ASP A 327 37.08 -19.37 -4.10
N GLN A 328 37.93 -20.40 -4.17
CA GLN A 328 39.33 -20.32 -3.76
C GLN A 328 40.25 -19.60 -4.76
N THR A 329 39.78 -19.21 -5.95
CA THR A 329 40.66 -18.74 -7.03
C THR A 329 41.39 -17.43 -6.72
N LEU A 330 40.90 -16.61 -5.78
CA LEU A 330 41.54 -15.37 -5.34
C LEU A 330 42.47 -15.56 -4.12
N GLY A 331 42.52 -16.77 -3.55
CA GLY A 331 43.31 -17.07 -2.35
C GLY A 331 42.61 -16.65 -1.05
N LYS A 332 43.34 -16.77 0.07
CA LYS A 332 42.90 -16.36 1.41
C LYS A 332 43.88 -15.35 2.02
N GLU A 333 43.36 -14.45 2.84
CA GLU A 333 44.16 -13.65 3.78
C GLU A 333 43.98 -14.22 5.18
N ASP A 334 45.08 -14.66 5.79
CA ASP A 334 45.08 -15.35 7.09
C ASP A 334 46.15 -14.75 7.99
N TRP A 335 45.74 -13.78 8.80
CA TRP A 335 46.64 -13.02 9.66
C TRP A 335 47.38 -13.91 10.67
N LEU A 336 46.79 -15.02 11.11
CA LEU A 336 47.39 -15.89 12.12
C LEU A 336 48.48 -16.76 11.47
N ALA A 337 48.21 -17.31 10.29
CA ALA A 337 49.21 -18.03 9.51
C ALA A 337 50.37 -17.11 9.08
N GLU A 338 50.07 -15.88 8.67
CA GLU A 338 51.08 -14.87 8.33
C GLU A 338 51.93 -14.49 9.54
N LEU A 339 51.31 -14.28 10.71
CA LEU A 339 52.02 -13.98 11.95
C LEU A 339 52.96 -15.12 12.36
N ARG A 340 52.52 -16.38 12.27
CA ARG A 340 53.38 -17.55 12.54
C ARG A 340 54.54 -17.63 11.56
N THR A 341 54.26 -17.39 10.28
CA THR A 341 55.28 -17.39 9.23
C THR A 341 56.33 -16.30 9.49
N PHE A 342 55.89 -15.10 9.85
CA PHE A 342 56.77 -13.99 10.22
C PHE A 342 57.60 -14.31 11.46
N ALA A 343 56.99 -14.80 12.53
CA ALA A 343 57.68 -15.09 13.78
C ALA A 343 58.71 -16.23 13.64
N ASN A 344 58.44 -17.23 12.79
CA ASN A 344 59.41 -18.27 12.40
C ASN A 344 60.60 -17.68 11.62
N GLN A 345 60.38 -16.70 10.75
CA GLN A 345 61.44 -16.04 10.00
C GLN A 345 62.32 -15.13 10.86
N THR A 346 61.73 -14.47 11.87
CA THR A 346 62.45 -13.55 12.78
C THR A 346 63.04 -14.24 14.01
N GLY A 347 62.82 -15.55 14.18
CA GLY A 347 63.29 -16.30 15.35
C GLY A 347 62.69 -15.82 16.67
N SER A 348 61.48 -15.25 16.62
CA SER A 348 60.79 -14.65 17.77
C SER A 348 59.78 -15.61 18.44
N PHE A 349 59.95 -16.91 18.24
CA PHE A 349 59.10 -17.96 18.83
C PHE A 349 59.81 -18.73 19.94
#